data_AF-A0A9D0L4R2-F1
#
_entry.id   AF-A0A9D0L4R2-F1
#
_cell.length_a   1.000
_cell.length_b   1.000
_cell.length_c   1.000
_cell.angle_alpha   90.00
_cell.angle_beta   90.00
_cell.angle_gamma   90.00
#
_symmetry.space_group_name_H-M   'P 1'
#
loop_
_entity.id
_entity.type
_entity.pdbx_description
1 polymer ?
#
loop_
_entity_poly.entity_id
_entity_poly.type
_entity_poly.pdbx_seq_one_letter_code
_entity_poly.pdbx_strand_id
1 'polypeptide(L)'
;MTPAAASPLRRQLTVALAACWTFVATLFVVSPACGQPLVLWHAYDEQELAALQQTLEGFDAAPVQLLRIPHDAYATKLEAAIPLGEGPDLFIDAHERLGSFLARGIVAPVNDALGDDPAAHYSAQALAAVTLDGRAMA
;
A
#
# COMPACT_ATOMS: atom_id res chain seq x y z
N MET A 1 26.08 -0.08 69.61
CA MET A 1 25.96 0.60 68.30
C MET A 1 26.66 -0.27 67.27
N THR A 2 25.88 -1.14 66.64
CA THR A 2 26.24 -2.12 65.59
C THR A 2 24.90 -2.55 64.95
N PRO A 3 24.87 -2.98 63.67
CA PRO A 3 23.94 -2.42 62.69
C PRO A 3 22.74 -3.32 62.39
N ALA A 4 21.65 -2.72 61.92
CA ALA A 4 20.46 -3.39 61.44
C ALA A 4 20.76 -4.24 60.19
N ALA A 5 20.52 -5.54 60.28
CA ALA A 5 20.60 -6.46 59.16
C ALA A 5 19.46 -6.18 58.17
N ALA A 6 19.79 -5.64 57.00
CA ALA A 6 18.82 -5.45 55.92
C ALA A 6 18.37 -6.81 55.36
N SER A 7 17.06 -7.06 55.39
CA SER A 7 16.42 -8.34 55.06
C SER A 7 16.66 -8.78 53.60
N PRO A 8 16.99 -10.06 53.33
CA PRO A 8 17.32 -10.59 51.99
C PRO A 8 16.15 -10.61 51.01
N LEU A 9 14.91 -10.51 51.50
CA LEU A 9 13.68 -10.64 50.72
C LEU A 9 13.47 -9.49 49.73
N ARG A 10 13.90 -8.28 50.10
CA ARG A 10 13.72 -7.05 49.30
C ARG A 10 14.60 -7.03 48.05
N ARG A 11 15.67 -7.83 48.04
CA ARG A 11 16.68 -7.93 46.98
C ARG A 11 16.32 -8.99 45.93
N GLN A 12 15.51 -9.99 46.29
CA GLN A 12 15.05 -11.03 45.35
C GLN A 12 13.84 -10.59 44.53
N LEU A 13 12.95 -9.78 45.11
CA LEU A 13 11.80 -9.20 44.42
C LEU A 13 12.20 -8.18 43.34
N THR A 14 13.25 -7.38 43.56
CA THR A 14 13.76 -6.43 42.55
C THR A 14 14.47 -7.11 41.38
N VAL A 15 15.20 -8.21 41.63
CA VAL A 15 15.85 -9.00 40.55
C VAL A 15 14.82 -9.73 39.69
N ALA A 16 13.76 -10.28 40.28
CA ALA A 16 12.71 -10.97 39.54
C ALA A 16 11.87 -10.00 38.67
N LEU A 17 11.56 -8.80 39.16
CA LEU A 17 10.87 -7.79 38.35
C LEU A 17 11.74 -7.24 37.20
N ALA A 18 13.04 -7.02 37.45
CA ALA A 18 13.95 -6.54 36.41
C ALA A 18 14.16 -7.59 35.30
N ALA A 19 14.28 -8.87 35.65
CA ALA A 19 14.43 -9.97 34.69
C ALA A 19 13.17 -10.23 33.86
N CYS A 20 11.98 -10.03 34.45
CA CYS A 20 10.71 -10.11 33.73
C CYS A 20 10.57 -8.94 32.72
N TRP A 21 11.08 -7.76 33.08
CA TRP A 21 11.02 -6.59 32.19
C TRP A 21 12.01 -6.68 31.02
N THR A 22 13.19 -7.27 31.21
CA THR A 22 14.12 -7.56 30.10
C THR A 22 13.67 -8.69 29.19
N PHE A 23 12.97 -9.71 29.71
CA PHE A 23 12.46 -10.82 28.89
C PHE A 23 11.26 -10.44 28.02
N VAL A 24 10.39 -9.53 28.50
CA VAL A 24 9.27 -9.01 27.71
C VAL A 24 9.74 -8.04 26.61
N ALA A 25 10.80 -7.28 26.86
CA ALA A 25 11.34 -6.33 25.88
C ALA A 25 12.06 -7.00 24.69
N THR A 26 12.66 -8.18 24.87
CA THR A 26 13.35 -8.90 23.79
C THR A 26 12.43 -9.70 22.88
N LEU A 27 11.20 -10.03 23.30
CA LEU A 27 10.24 -10.77 22.46
C LEU A 27 9.49 -9.90 21.44
N PHE A 28 9.61 -8.57 21.49
CA PHE A 28 8.79 -7.66 20.68
C PHE A 28 9.50 -7.09 19.44
N VAL A 29 10.76 -7.48 19.15
CA VAL A 29 11.62 -6.80 18.16
C VAL A 29 11.89 -7.65 16.90
N VAL A 30 10.94 -8.49 16.47
CA VAL A 30 10.98 -9.06 15.12
C VAL A 30 9.57 -9.14 14.56
N SER A 31 9.02 -8.00 14.14
CA SER A 31 7.96 -8.04 13.13
C SER A 31 8.64 -8.24 11.77
N PRO A 32 8.32 -9.30 11.00
CA PRO A 32 8.71 -9.32 9.60
C PRO A 32 8.09 -8.08 8.94
N ALA A 33 8.91 -7.26 8.31
CA ALA A 33 8.47 -6.14 7.49
C ALA A 33 7.82 -6.70 6.20
N CYS A 34 6.70 -7.40 6.33
CA CYS A 34 5.82 -7.65 5.20
C CYS A 34 5.04 -6.34 5.02
N GLY A 35 5.33 -5.61 3.94
CA GLY A 35 4.60 -4.39 3.59
C GLY A 35 3.10 -4.65 3.59
N GLN A 36 2.29 -3.64 3.95
CA GLN A 36 0.84 -3.77 3.83
C GLN A 36 0.48 -4.12 2.38
N PRO A 37 -0.46 -5.05 2.15
CA PRO A 37 -0.85 -5.40 0.80
C PRO A 37 -1.41 -4.18 0.07
N LEU A 38 -1.02 -4.01 -1.19
CA LEU A 38 -1.58 -3.01 -2.08
C LEU A 38 -2.96 -3.46 -2.55
N VAL A 39 -3.97 -2.63 -2.37
CA VAL A 39 -5.32 -2.89 -2.87
C VAL A 39 -5.43 -2.32 -4.28
N LEU A 40 -5.71 -3.19 -5.26
CA LEU A 40 -5.94 -2.81 -6.65
C LEU A 40 -7.38 -3.13 -7.05
N TRP A 41 -8.12 -2.10 -7.47
CA TRP A 41 -9.46 -2.29 -8.05
C TRP A 41 -9.40 -2.40 -9.57
N HIS A 42 -10.26 -3.26 -10.14
CA HIS A 42 -10.36 -3.44 -11.58
C HIS A 42 -11.77 -3.88 -12.00
N ALA A 43 -12.09 -3.67 -13.29
CA ALA A 43 -13.33 -4.15 -13.91
C ALA A 43 -13.13 -5.36 -14.86
N TYR A 44 -11.89 -5.84 -15.00
CA TYR A 44 -11.53 -6.95 -15.89
C TYR A 44 -12.37 -8.22 -15.70
N ASP A 45 -12.68 -8.86 -16.83
CA ASP A 45 -13.31 -10.17 -16.87
C ASP A 45 -12.29 -11.32 -16.98
N GLU A 46 -12.79 -12.53 -17.11
CA GLU A 46 -12.05 -13.80 -17.08
C GLU A 46 -10.62 -13.74 -17.64
N GLN A 47 -10.46 -13.43 -18.93
CA GLN A 47 -9.16 -13.50 -19.60
C GLN A 47 -8.25 -12.33 -19.22
N GLU A 48 -8.82 -11.15 -19.06
CA GLU A 48 -8.08 -9.95 -18.63
C GLU A 48 -7.57 -10.10 -17.19
N LEU A 49 -8.37 -10.68 -16.29
CA LEU A 49 -7.97 -10.98 -14.92
C LEU A 49 -6.85 -12.01 -14.89
N ALA A 50 -6.92 -13.06 -15.71
CA ALA A 50 -5.84 -14.05 -15.79
C ALA A 50 -4.52 -13.41 -16.26
N ALA A 51 -4.56 -12.52 -17.26
CA ALA A 51 -3.38 -11.79 -17.72
C ALA A 51 -2.81 -10.84 -16.64
N LEU A 52 -3.69 -10.16 -15.88
CA LEU A 52 -3.28 -9.34 -14.75
C LEU A 52 -2.60 -10.17 -13.66
N GLN A 53 -3.18 -11.31 -13.30
CA GLN A 53 -2.61 -12.24 -12.31
C GLN A 53 -1.24 -12.76 -12.75
N GLN A 54 -1.11 -13.16 -14.01
CA GLN A 54 0.18 -13.59 -14.56
C GLN A 54 1.24 -12.48 -14.50
N THR A 55 0.85 -11.23 -14.77
CA THR A 55 1.77 -10.08 -14.65
C THR A 55 2.26 -9.90 -13.20
N LEU A 56 1.39 -10.16 -12.22
CA LEU A 56 1.70 -10.06 -10.80
C LEU A 56 2.57 -11.21 -10.27
N GLU A 57 2.68 -12.34 -10.98
CA GLU A 57 3.58 -13.44 -10.58
C GLU A 57 5.06 -13.00 -10.57
N GLY A 58 5.43 -11.98 -11.36
CA GLY A 58 6.76 -11.39 -11.38
C GLY A 58 6.93 -10.18 -10.45
N PHE A 59 5.92 -9.82 -9.66
CA PHE A 59 5.94 -8.64 -8.80
C PHE A 59 6.21 -9.02 -7.34
N ASP A 60 7.46 -8.87 -6.92
CA ASP A 60 7.91 -9.30 -5.58
C ASP A 60 7.94 -8.17 -4.53
N ALA A 61 7.63 -6.92 -4.92
CA ALA A 61 7.81 -5.77 -4.04
C ALA A 61 6.79 -5.72 -2.88
N ALA A 62 5.54 -6.11 -3.15
CA ALA A 62 4.47 -6.16 -2.15
C ALA A 62 3.36 -7.13 -2.59
N PRO A 63 2.64 -7.76 -1.64
CA PRO A 63 1.44 -8.50 -2.00
C PRO A 63 0.39 -7.56 -2.59
N VAL A 64 -0.28 -7.97 -3.67
CA VAL A 64 -1.34 -7.19 -4.32
C VAL A 64 -2.69 -7.90 -4.14
N GLN A 65 -3.63 -7.23 -3.49
CA GLN A 65 -5.01 -7.68 -3.33
C GLN A 65 -5.88 -7.12 -4.47
N LEU A 66 -6.31 -8.01 -5.36
CA LEU A 66 -7.23 -7.66 -6.44
C LEU A 66 -8.68 -7.65 -5.95
N LEU A 67 -9.39 -6.55 -6.21
CA LEU A 67 -10.84 -6.47 -6.03
C LEU A 67 -11.52 -6.18 -7.37
N ARG A 68 -12.26 -7.17 -7.87
CA ARG A 68 -13.13 -6.99 -9.03
C ARG A 68 -14.39 -6.24 -8.65
N ILE A 69 -14.71 -5.21 -9.43
CA ILE A 69 -15.98 -4.49 -9.36
C ILE A 69 -16.66 -4.59 -10.74
N PRO A 70 -17.99 -4.81 -10.81
CA PRO A 70 -18.71 -4.82 -12.08
C PRO A 70 -18.52 -3.52 -12.87
N HIS A 71 -18.32 -3.65 -14.19
CA HIS A 71 -17.99 -2.54 -15.08
C HIS A 71 -19.02 -1.40 -15.04
N ASP A 72 -20.31 -1.73 -14.95
CA ASP A 72 -21.44 -0.78 -14.87
C ASP A 72 -21.45 0.03 -13.56
N ALA A 73 -20.90 -0.51 -12.49
CA ALA A 73 -20.81 0.15 -11.19
C ALA A 73 -19.43 0.79 -10.90
N TYR A 74 -18.45 0.56 -11.78
CA TYR A 74 -17.04 0.78 -11.46
C TYR A 74 -16.70 2.25 -11.21
N ALA A 75 -16.97 3.10 -12.20
CA ALA A 75 -16.69 4.53 -12.11
C ALA A 75 -17.42 5.15 -10.89
N THR A 76 -18.73 4.88 -10.74
CA THR A 76 -19.53 5.37 -9.61
C THR A 76 -18.93 4.97 -8.25
N LYS A 77 -18.38 3.76 -8.13
CA LYS A 77 -17.77 3.29 -6.88
C LYS A 77 -16.43 3.98 -6.59
N LEU A 78 -15.55 4.13 -7.59
CA LEU A 78 -14.29 4.89 -7.44
C LEU A 78 -14.58 6.32 -6.98
N GLU A 79 -15.51 6.95 -7.69
CA GLU A 79 -15.95 8.32 -7.50
C GLU A 79 -16.57 8.58 -6.11
N ALA A 80 -17.21 7.58 -5.52
CA ALA A 80 -17.79 7.67 -4.18
C ALA A 80 -16.77 7.35 -3.08
N ALA A 81 -15.94 6.32 -3.26
CA ALA A 81 -15.08 5.79 -2.20
C ALA A 81 -13.76 6.55 -2.03
N ILE A 82 -13.10 6.93 -3.13
CA ILE A 82 -11.76 7.53 -3.10
C ILE A 82 -11.74 8.86 -2.32
N PRO A 83 -12.65 9.82 -2.55
CA PRO A 83 -12.64 11.08 -1.80
C PRO A 83 -12.88 10.91 -0.28
N LEU A 84 -13.45 9.78 0.14
CA LEU A 84 -13.69 9.44 1.54
C LEU A 84 -12.53 8.66 2.18
N GLY A 85 -11.48 8.34 1.42
CA GLY A 85 -10.35 7.51 1.89
C GLY A 85 -10.70 6.03 2.00
N GLU A 86 -11.81 5.60 1.39
CA GLU A 86 -12.26 4.19 1.35
C GLU A 86 -11.96 3.52 0.01
N GLY A 87 -11.22 4.21 -0.86
CA GLY A 87 -10.79 3.74 -2.16
C GLY A 87 -9.58 2.79 -2.11
N PRO A 88 -9.16 2.26 -3.26
CA PRO A 88 -7.96 1.45 -3.38
C PRO A 88 -6.67 2.28 -3.32
N ASP A 89 -5.53 1.61 -3.24
CA ASP A 89 -4.23 2.21 -3.49
C ASP A 89 -4.01 2.46 -5.00
N LEU A 90 -4.51 1.52 -5.84
CA LEU A 90 -4.40 1.56 -7.30
C LEU A 90 -5.73 1.16 -7.95
N PHE A 91 -6.02 1.69 -9.13
CA PHE A 91 -7.14 1.22 -9.93
C PHE A 91 -6.80 1.21 -11.41
N ILE A 92 -7.49 0.36 -12.18
CA ILE A 92 -7.35 0.29 -13.64
C ILE A 92 -8.65 0.79 -14.27
N ASP A 93 -8.59 1.90 -15.00
CA ASP A 93 -9.71 2.45 -15.77
C ASP A 93 -9.20 3.10 -17.07
N ALA A 94 -10.13 3.52 -17.91
CA ALA A 94 -9.86 4.07 -19.22
C ALA A 94 -9.52 5.58 -19.17
N HIS A 95 -8.54 5.98 -19.98
CA HIS A 95 -7.88 7.29 -19.92
C HIS A 95 -8.81 8.48 -20.23
N GLU A 96 -9.93 8.28 -20.93
CA GLU A 96 -10.87 9.36 -21.23
C GLU A 96 -11.51 9.98 -19.98
N ARG A 97 -11.49 9.26 -18.84
CA ARG A 97 -12.00 9.76 -17.56
C ARG A 97 -10.98 10.57 -16.77
N LEU A 98 -9.70 10.57 -17.18
CA LEU A 98 -8.60 11.17 -16.43
C LEU A 98 -8.87 12.64 -16.07
N GLY A 99 -9.42 13.43 -17.00
CA GLY A 99 -9.77 14.82 -16.74
C GLY A 99 -10.82 14.99 -15.63
N SER A 100 -11.83 14.13 -15.60
CA SER A 100 -12.86 14.12 -14.54
C SER A 100 -12.27 13.69 -13.20
N PHE A 101 -11.45 12.64 -13.21
CA PHE A 101 -10.80 12.15 -11.99
C PHE A 101 -9.85 13.19 -11.40
N LEU A 102 -9.10 13.90 -12.24
CA LEU A 102 -8.22 14.97 -11.81
C LEU A 102 -9.01 16.12 -11.15
N ALA A 103 -10.10 16.57 -11.79
CA ALA A 103 -10.95 17.63 -11.25
C ALA A 103 -11.57 17.28 -9.88
N ARG A 104 -11.64 16.00 -9.55
CA ARG A 104 -12.21 15.47 -8.30
C ARG A 104 -11.17 15.01 -7.28
N GLY A 105 -9.88 15.12 -7.59
CA GLY A 105 -8.80 14.66 -6.71
C GLY A 105 -8.76 13.13 -6.54
N ILE A 106 -9.20 12.38 -7.55
CA ILE A 106 -9.21 10.91 -7.55
C ILE A 106 -7.84 10.33 -7.97
N VAL A 107 -7.12 11.04 -8.83
CA VAL A 107 -5.78 10.66 -9.34
C VAL A 107 -4.71 11.61 -8.84
N ALA A 108 -3.46 11.16 -8.89
CA ALA A 108 -2.29 11.94 -8.46
C ALA A 108 -1.26 12.06 -9.60
N PRO A 109 -0.28 12.96 -9.47
CA PRO A 109 0.89 12.94 -10.34
C PRO A 109 1.63 11.60 -10.26
N VAL A 110 2.01 11.04 -11.41
CA VAL A 110 2.71 9.75 -11.49
C VAL A 110 4.15 9.81 -10.97
N ASN A 111 4.73 11.02 -10.91
CA ASN A 111 6.12 11.26 -10.49
C ASN A 111 7.12 10.40 -11.29
N ASP A 112 7.97 9.64 -10.59
CA ASP A 112 9.01 8.76 -11.14
C ASP A 112 8.51 7.34 -11.44
N ALA A 113 7.22 7.04 -11.24
CA ALA A 113 6.70 5.68 -11.42
C ALA A 113 6.70 5.19 -12.88
N LEU A 114 6.88 6.08 -13.88
CA LEU A 114 7.09 5.69 -15.28
C LEU A 114 8.55 5.34 -15.61
N GLY A 115 9.46 5.44 -14.63
CA GLY A 115 10.90 5.24 -14.80
C GLY A 115 11.60 6.43 -15.47
N ASP A 116 12.91 6.28 -15.66
CA ASP A 116 13.78 7.33 -16.20
C ASP A 116 13.61 7.57 -17.71
N ASP A 117 13.16 6.53 -18.45
CA ASP A 117 12.88 6.61 -19.89
C ASP A 117 11.53 5.96 -20.24
N PRO A 118 10.40 6.65 -19.99
CA PRO A 118 9.07 6.12 -20.31
C PRO A 118 8.89 5.80 -21.80
N ALA A 119 9.59 6.50 -22.69
CA ALA A 119 9.47 6.31 -24.14
C ALA A 119 10.06 4.96 -24.61
N ALA A 120 10.93 4.33 -23.80
CA ALA A 120 11.43 2.98 -24.07
C ALA A 120 10.37 1.89 -23.78
N HIS A 121 9.38 2.17 -22.94
CA HIS A 121 8.42 1.19 -22.43
C HIS A 121 6.99 1.40 -22.92
N TYR A 122 6.63 2.64 -23.29
CA TYR A 122 5.28 3.02 -23.67
C TYR A 122 5.24 3.68 -25.04
N SER A 123 4.11 3.51 -25.75
CA SER A 123 3.89 4.25 -26.99
C SER A 123 3.70 5.74 -26.71
N ALA A 124 4.07 6.58 -27.69
CA ALA A 124 3.87 8.02 -27.59
C ALA A 124 2.39 8.38 -27.36
N GLN A 125 1.46 7.62 -27.93
CA GLN A 125 0.02 7.80 -27.76
C GLN A 125 -0.43 7.48 -26.33
N ALA A 126 0.09 6.40 -25.74
CA ALA A 126 -0.22 6.04 -24.36
C ALA A 126 0.28 7.10 -23.37
N LEU A 127 1.51 7.59 -23.56
CA LEU A 127 2.06 8.67 -22.73
C LEU A 127 1.26 9.96 -22.88
N ALA A 128 0.87 10.32 -24.10
CA ALA A 128 0.06 11.51 -24.34
C ALA A 128 -1.33 11.41 -23.68
N ALA A 129 -1.94 10.23 -23.70
CA ALA A 129 -3.26 9.99 -23.10
C ALA A 129 -3.31 10.21 -21.58
N VAL A 130 -2.18 10.04 -20.89
CA VAL A 130 -2.07 10.22 -19.43
C VAL A 130 -1.35 11.51 -19.03
N THR A 131 -1.04 12.39 -19.99
CA THR A 131 -0.30 13.63 -19.73
C THR A 131 -1.23 14.84 -19.85
N LEU A 132 -1.33 15.62 -18.76
CA LEU A 132 -2.08 16.88 -18.70
C LEU A 132 -1.13 18.00 -18.30
N ASP A 133 -1.16 19.12 -19.02
CA ASP A 133 -0.28 20.28 -18.81
C ASP A 133 1.22 19.92 -18.69
N GLY A 134 1.66 18.91 -19.45
CA GLY A 134 3.04 18.43 -19.46
C GLY A 134 3.41 17.54 -18.28
N ARG A 135 2.44 17.11 -17.45
CA ARG A 135 2.65 16.22 -16.31
C ARG A 135 1.83 14.93 -16.47
N ALA A 136 2.48 13.79 -16.25
CA ALA A 136 1.79 12.50 -16.20
C ALA A 136 0.92 12.39 -14.94
N MET A 137 -0.34 11.98 -15.12
CA MET A 137 -1.35 11.81 -14.07
C MET A 137 -1.92 10.39 -14.16
N ALA A 138 -2.04 9.70 -13.02
CA ALA A 138 -2.66 8.38 -12.94
C ALA A 138 -3.24 8.11 -11.55
#